data_AF-A0AAD4KMF6-F1
#
_entry.id   AF-A0AAD4KMF6-F1
#
_cell.length_a   1.000
_cell.length_b   1.000
_cell.length_c   1.000
_cell.angle_alpha   90.00
_cell.angle_beta   90.00
_cell.angle_gamma   90.00
#
_symmetry.space_group_name_H-M   'P 1'
#
loop_
_entity.id
_entity.type
_entity.pdbx_description
1 polymer ?
#
loop_
_entity_poly.entity_id
_entity_poly.type
_entity_poly.pdbx_seq_one_letter_code
_entity_poly.pdbx_strand_id
1 'polypeptide(L)'
;MEPTLLPQTYPVAIADGFIQNEPEQRTIYMRCPDALFKHVEVLDESGKILFTSEGHPHTSRTWRRTVRDAAGTTIFHLRTYILYWKVQGPGDDDICKVDHVARQSNPKALDLIVKNQADKGIDELVEVRPTDLAGVTVLVNIRNEPVASIQLIGANPTSPFRKKSDRSVWKAQIANGVDLALIVAIMLCRAELHLSIG
;
A
#
# COMPACT_ATOMS: atom_id res chain seq x y z
N MET A 1 -11.04 19.24 2.03
CA MET A 1 -10.41 19.40 3.35
C MET A 1 -9.53 18.19 3.54
N GLU A 2 -8.22 18.37 3.72
CA GLU A 2 -7.32 17.23 3.96
C GLU A 2 -7.63 16.61 5.34
N PRO A 3 -7.64 15.29 5.47
CA PRO A 3 -7.95 14.63 6.73
C PRO A 3 -6.88 14.95 7.78
N THR A 4 -7.30 15.18 9.02
CA THR A 4 -6.36 15.30 10.15
C THR A 4 -5.84 13.91 10.48
N LEU A 5 -4.54 13.68 10.26
CA LEU A 5 -3.88 12.43 10.60
C LEU A 5 -3.27 12.52 12.00
N LEU A 6 -3.36 11.44 12.76
CA LEU A 6 -2.84 11.35 14.12
C LEU A 6 -1.51 10.58 14.13
N PRO A 7 -0.47 11.09 14.82
CA PRO A 7 0.76 10.34 15.05
C PRO A 7 0.47 9.01 15.73
N GLN A 8 1.09 7.95 15.25
CA GLN A 8 1.00 6.64 15.86
C GLN A 8 1.87 6.61 17.13
N THR A 9 1.22 6.43 18.28
CA THR A 9 1.90 6.32 19.59
C THR A 9 2.31 4.89 19.95
N TYR A 10 1.84 3.91 19.19
CA TYR A 10 2.14 2.48 19.32
C TYR A 10 2.50 1.92 17.94
N PRO A 11 3.76 1.55 17.69
CA PRO A 11 4.21 1.20 16.35
C PRO A 11 3.55 -0.10 15.86
N VAL A 12 2.99 -0.06 14.66
CA VAL A 12 2.56 -1.25 13.91
C VAL A 12 3.38 -1.32 12.64
N ALA A 13 4.28 -2.30 12.57
CA ALA A 13 5.24 -2.41 11.49
C ALA A 13 5.28 -3.82 10.89
N ILE A 14 5.47 -3.88 9.57
CA ILE A 14 5.75 -5.10 8.81
C ILE A 14 7.24 -5.26 8.50
N ALA A 15 8.04 -4.19 8.64
CA ALA A 15 9.49 -4.22 8.43
C ALA A 15 10.23 -3.25 9.35
N ASP A 16 11.45 -3.63 9.73
CA ASP A 16 12.32 -2.80 10.56
C ASP A 16 12.92 -1.63 9.77
N GLY A 17 13.11 -0.49 10.45
CA GLY A 17 13.79 0.68 9.87
C GLY A 17 12.94 1.56 8.96
N PHE A 18 11.64 1.25 8.79
CA PHE A 18 10.72 2.01 7.94
C PHE A 18 9.65 2.79 8.71
N ILE A 19 9.68 2.77 10.04
CA ILE A 19 8.88 3.64 10.88
C ILE A 19 9.35 5.08 10.70
N GLN A 20 8.46 5.96 10.28
CA GLN A 20 8.75 7.38 10.21
C GLN A 20 8.90 7.98 11.61
N ASN A 21 10.00 8.71 11.84
CA ASN A 21 10.27 9.40 13.10
C ASN A 21 10.26 10.93 12.98
N GLU A 22 9.97 11.46 11.78
CA GLU A 22 9.92 12.90 11.55
C GLU A 22 8.64 13.50 12.16
N PRO A 23 8.70 14.69 12.79
CA PRO A 23 7.56 15.31 13.44
C PRO A 23 6.46 15.73 12.44
N GLU A 24 6.83 15.96 11.19
CA GLU A 24 5.91 16.32 10.11
C GLU A 24 5.33 15.08 9.42
N GLN A 25 4.14 15.25 8.83
CA GLN A 25 3.58 14.23 7.95
C GLN A 25 4.47 14.09 6.72
N ARG A 26 4.66 12.86 6.24
CA ARG A 26 5.38 12.62 4.98
C ARG A 26 4.41 12.28 3.87
N THR A 27 4.65 12.87 2.72
CA THR A 27 3.98 12.49 1.50
C THR A 27 4.86 11.54 0.68
N ILE A 28 4.24 10.50 0.12
CA ILE A 28 4.87 9.64 -0.89
C ILE A 28 3.96 9.49 -2.11
N TYR A 29 4.55 9.18 -3.25
CA TYR A 29 3.87 8.98 -4.52
C TYR A 29 4.17 7.61 -5.09
N MET A 30 3.14 6.82 -5.39
CA MET A 30 3.30 5.55 -6.09
C MET A 30 2.87 5.71 -7.55
N ARG A 31 3.83 5.48 -8.46
CA ARG A 31 3.64 5.57 -9.91
C ARG A 31 3.52 4.16 -10.49
N CYS A 32 2.40 3.93 -11.17
CA CYS A 32 2.07 2.66 -11.80
C CYS A 32 2.01 2.84 -13.32
N PRO A 33 3.13 2.61 -14.04
CA PRO A 33 3.22 2.80 -15.49
C PRO A 33 2.37 1.82 -16.29
N ASP A 34 2.18 0.59 -15.83
CA ASP A 34 1.54 -0.47 -16.60
C ASP A 34 0.31 -1.11 -15.93
N ALA A 35 -0.47 -1.82 -16.74
CA ALA A 35 -1.72 -2.49 -16.36
C ALA A 35 -1.57 -3.60 -15.32
N LEU A 36 -0.40 -4.25 -15.32
CA LEU A 36 -0.14 -5.45 -14.55
C LEU A 36 0.72 -5.12 -13.31
N PHE A 37 1.12 -3.86 -13.16
CA PHE A 37 2.03 -3.39 -12.12
C PHE A 37 3.31 -4.23 -12.12
N LYS A 38 3.89 -4.43 -13.32
CA LYS A 38 5.17 -5.12 -13.51
C LYS A 38 6.32 -4.31 -12.93
N HIS A 39 6.24 -2.99 -13.05
CA HIS A 39 7.17 -2.06 -12.44
C HIS A 39 6.37 -0.98 -11.75
N VAL A 40 6.67 -0.70 -10.49
CA VAL A 40 6.06 0.36 -9.70
C VAL A 40 7.18 1.08 -8.95
N GLU A 41 7.11 2.40 -8.92
CA GLU A 41 8.06 3.25 -8.21
C GLU A 41 7.31 4.01 -7.11
N VAL A 42 7.89 4.02 -5.91
CA VAL A 42 7.42 4.83 -4.79
C VAL A 42 8.46 5.91 -4.53
N LEU A 43 8.02 7.16 -4.61
CA LEU A 43 8.86 8.35 -4.55
C LEU A 43 8.50 9.19 -3.33
N ASP A 44 9.46 9.95 -2.80
CA ASP A 44 9.16 11.07 -1.90
C ASP A 44 8.76 12.34 -2.67
N GLU A 45 8.49 13.43 -1.94
CA GLU A 45 8.11 14.73 -2.51
C GLU A 45 9.19 15.37 -3.39
N SER A 46 10.46 15.02 -3.17
CA SER A 46 11.57 15.48 -4.02
C SER A 46 11.70 14.69 -5.33
N GLY A 47 10.92 13.61 -5.48
CA GLY A 47 11.01 12.69 -6.61
C GLY A 47 12.09 11.62 -6.45
N LYS A 48 12.69 11.49 -5.26
CA LYS A 48 13.66 10.44 -4.98
C LYS A 48 12.93 9.12 -4.71
N ILE A 49 13.45 8.04 -5.29
CA ILE A 49 12.93 6.68 -5.07
C ILE A 49 13.17 6.25 -3.61
N LEU A 50 12.09 5.83 -2.97
CA LEU A 50 12.09 5.19 -1.65
C LEU A 50 11.96 3.67 -1.78
N PHE A 51 11.06 3.22 -2.66
CA PHE A 51 10.84 1.80 -2.91
C PHE A 51 10.60 1.53 -4.40
N THR A 52 10.96 0.34 -4.83
CA THR A 52 10.56 -0.21 -6.13
C THR A 52 9.80 -1.50 -5.93
N SER A 53 8.88 -1.80 -6.84
CA SER A 53 8.14 -3.05 -6.86
C SER A 53 8.19 -3.66 -8.24
N GLU A 54 8.71 -4.88 -8.32
CA GLU A 54 8.80 -5.65 -9.55
C GLU A 54 7.89 -6.87 -9.51
N GLY A 55 6.97 -6.93 -10.46
CA GLY A 55 5.93 -7.96 -10.57
C GLY A 55 6.19 -8.95 -11.69
N HIS A 56 6.20 -10.24 -11.35
CA HIS A 56 6.29 -11.32 -12.31
C HIS A 56 5.10 -12.28 -12.11
N PRO A 57 4.55 -12.87 -13.20
CA PRO A 57 3.64 -14.00 -13.06
C PRO A 57 4.34 -15.11 -12.26
N HIS A 58 3.75 -15.55 -11.15
CA HIS A 58 4.34 -16.60 -10.32
C HIS A 58 3.76 -17.97 -10.66
N THR A 59 2.44 -18.03 -10.92
CA THR A 59 1.72 -19.18 -11.50
C THR A 59 0.57 -18.69 -12.40
N SER A 60 -0.20 -19.58 -13.03
CA SER A 60 -1.34 -19.21 -13.90
C SER A 60 -2.46 -18.43 -13.20
N ARG A 61 -2.44 -18.34 -11.86
CA ARG A 61 -3.50 -17.69 -11.05
C ARG A 61 -2.97 -16.80 -9.93
N THR A 62 -1.66 -16.64 -9.76
CA THR A 62 -1.09 -15.81 -8.69
C THR A 62 -0.02 -14.88 -9.23
N TRP A 63 -0.04 -13.65 -8.75
CA TRP A 63 0.96 -12.63 -9.06
C TRP A 63 1.80 -12.36 -7.82
N ARG A 64 3.12 -12.32 -7.99
CA ARG A 64 4.08 -12.00 -6.92
C ARG A 64 4.80 -10.72 -7.29
N ARG A 65 4.78 -9.73 -6.40
CA ARG A 65 5.55 -8.50 -6.50
C ARG A 65 6.60 -8.46 -5.41
N THR A 66 7.84 -8.20 -5.79
CA THR A 66 8.94 -8.03 -4.83
C THR A 66 9.14 -6.55 -4.62
N VAL A 67 8.97 -6.11 -3.37
CA VAL A 67 9.20 -4.72 -2.98
C VAL A 67 10.61 -4.59 -2.41
N ARG A 68 11.36 -3.63 -2.91
CA ARG A 68 12.73 -3.34 -2.50
C ARG A 68 12.86 -1.90 -2.03
N ASP A 69 13.79 -1.64 -1.13
CA ASP A 69 14.18 -0.28 -0.77
C ASP A 69 15.07 0.38 -1.86
N ALA A 70 15.49 1.62 -1.62
CA ALA A 70 16.38 2.36 -2.51
C ALA A 70 17.78 1.73 -2.66
N ALA A 71 18.21 0.86 -1.75
CA ALA A 71 19.47 0.12 -1.84
C ALA A 71 19.32 -1.21 -2.62
N GLY A 72 18.08 -1.57 -3.00
CA GLY A 72 17.76 -2.82 -3.69
C GLY A 72 17.52 -4.00 -2.74
N THR A 73 17.51 -3.78 -1.43
CA THR A 73 17.23 -4.80 -0.43
C THR A 73 15.76 -5.17 -0.49
N THR A 74 15.45 -6.47 -0.56
CA THR A 74 14.06 -6.93 -0.50
C THR A 74 13.48 -6.66 0.87
N ILE A 75 12.34 -5.97 0.91
CA ILE A 75 11.60 -5.68 2.15
C ILE A 75 10.48 -6.69 2.35
N PHE A 76 9.67 -6.92 1.31
CA PHE A 76 8.61 -7.93 1.35
C PHE A 76 8.22 -8.39 -0.06
N HIS A 77 7.42 -9.45 -0.11
CA HIS A 77 6.72 -9.92 -1.30
C HIS A 77 5.22 -9.77 -1.12
N LEU A 78 4.56 -9.09 -2.06
CA LEU A 78 3.11 -9.06 -2.14
C LEU A 78 2.62 -10.18 -3.06
N ARG A 79 1.82 -11.09 -2.51
CA ARG A 79 1.14 -12.14 -3.26
C ARG A 79 -0.35 -11.84 -3.38
N THR A 80 -0.83 -11.91 -4.61
CA THR A 80 -2.25 -11.67 -4.92
C THR A 80 -2.97 -12.99 -5.14
N TYR A 81 -4.09 -13.15 -4.44
CA TYR A 81 -5.08 -14.22 -4.63
C TYR A 81 -6.41 -13.60 -5.04
N ILE A 82 -7.36 -14.44 -5.49
CA ILE A 82 -8.64 -13.98 -6.05
C ILE A 82 -9.43 -13.07 -5.08
N LEU A 83 -9.34 -13.30 -3.77
CA LEU A 83 -10.15 -12.61 -2.76
C LEU A 83 -9.35 -11.89 -1.67
N TYR A 84 -8.02 -11.99 -1.69
CA TYR A 84 -7.16 -11.45 -0.63
C TYR A 84 -5.71 -11.31 -1.12
N TRP A 85 -4.91 -10.56 -0.36
CA TRP A 85 -3.46 -10.47 -0.55
C TRP A 85 -2.72 -10.99 0.68
N LYS A 86 -1.49 -11.46 0.46
CA LYS A 86 -0.54 -11.76 1.52
C LYS A 86 0.71 -10.93 1.31
N VAL A 87 1.18 -10.33 2.39
CA VAL A 87 2.51 -9.73 2.47
C VAL A 87 3.39 -10.74 3.18
N GLN A 88 4.50 -11.10 2.53
CA GLN A 88 5.47 -12.03 3.05
C GLN A 88 6.81 -11.34 3.26
N GLY A 89 7.50 -11.64 4.35
CA GLY A 89 8.85 -11.16 4.58
C GLY A 89 9.85 -11.70 3.54
N PRO A 90 11.12 -11.24 3.58
CA PRO A 90 12.15 -11.71 2.67
C PRO A 90 12.43 -13.23 2.79
N GLY A 91 12.08 -13.83 3.94
CA GLY A 91 12.16 -15.26 4.19
C GLY A 91 10.92 -16.06 3.78
N ASP A 92 9.99 -15.46 3.02
CA ASP A 92 8.68 -16.03 2.62
C ASP A 92 7.70 -16.29 3.79
N ASP A 93 7.98 -15.77 4.98
CA ASP A 93 7.08 -15.82 6.14
C ASP A 93 5.90 -14.86 5.98
N ASP A 94 4.68 -15.34 6.24
CA ASP A 94 3.47 -14.49 6.16
C ASP A 94 3.45 -13.49 7.32
N ILE A 95 3.64 -12.20 7.01
CA ILE A 95 3.71 -11.09 7.99
C ILE A 95 2.46 -10.20 7.99
N CYS A 96 1.68 -10.19 6.91
CA CYS A 96 0.39 -9.50 6.89
C CYS A 96 -0.57 -10.19 5.91
N LYS A 97 -1.84 -10.25 6.27
CA LYS A 97 -2.93 -10.72 5.40
C LYS A 97 -3.90 -9.57 5.17
N VAL A 98 -4.22 -9.29 3.90
CA VAL A 98 -5.16 -8.24 3.50
C VAL A 98 -6.39 -8.90 2.92
N ASP A 99 -7.50 -8.81 3.64
CA ASP A 99 -8.80 -9.31 3.17
C ASP A 99 -9.61 -8.17 2.56
N HIS A 100 -10.27 -8.47 1.43
CA HIS A 100 -11.30 -7.59 0.92
C HIS A 100 -12.53 -7.69 1.83
N VAL A 101 -13.03 -6.57 2.34
CA VAL A 101 -14.24 -6.55 3.18
C VAL A 101 -15.47 -6.67 2.28
N ALA A 102 -15.59 -7.79 1.58
CA ALA A 102 -16.75 -8.14 0.78
C ALA A 102 -17.87 -8.66 1.69
N ARG A 103 -18.48 -7.77 2.47
CA ARG A 103 -19.84 -7.99 2.98
C ARG A 103 -20.73 -6.77 2.68
N GLN A 104 -21.23 -6.80 1.44
CA GLN A 104 -22.40 -6.09 0.88
C GLN A 104 -22.49 -4.56 0.94
N SER A 105 -21.74 -3.84 1.79
CA SER A 105 -21.93 -2.39 1.98
C SER A 105 -20.78 -1.49 1.49
N ASN A 106 -19.55 -2.00 1.35
CA ASN A 106 -18.41 -1.17 0.95
C ASN A 106 -17.34 -1.89 0.10
N PRO A 107 -17.50 -1.95 -1.24
CA PRO A 107 -16.62 -2.72 -2.13
C PRO A 107 -15.19 -2.18 -2.25
N LYS A 108 -14.87 -1.07 -1.57
CA LYS A 108 -13.55 -0.42 -1.59
C LYS A 108 -12.86 -0.44 -0.21
N ALA A 109 -13.47 -1.04 0.81
CA ALA A 109 -12.84 -1.21 2.11
C ALA A 109 -11.91 -2.45 2.13
N LEU A 110 -10.83 -2.36 2.92
CA LEU A 110 -9.91 -3.48 3.17
C LEU A 110 -9.70 -3.61 4.69
N ASP A 111 -9.58 -4.85 5.15
CA ASP A 111 -9.13 -5.17 6.51
C ASP A 111 -7.81 -5.92 6.42
N LEU A 112 -6.86 -5.52 7.24
CA LEU A 112 -5.54 -6.12 7.30
C LEU A 112 -5.31 -6.68 8.69
N ILE A 113 -4.85 -7.93 8.76
CA ILE A 113 -4.27 -8.50 9.97
C ILE A 113 -2.75 -8.49 9.79
N VAL A 114 -2.09 -7.63 10.57
CA VAL A 114 -0.65 -7.41 10.55
C VAL A 114 -0.02 -8.15 11.72
N LYS A 115 0.92 -9.06 11.47
CA LYS A 115 1.78 -9.60 12.52
C LYS A 115 2.81 -8.56 12.88
N ASN A 116 2.52 -7.79 13.92
CA ASN A 116 3.29 -6.61 14.27
C ASN A 116 4.73 -6.98 14.66
N GLN A 117 5.68 -6.72 13.77
CA GLN A 117 7.09 -7.00 14.03
C GLN A 117 7.65 -6.15 15.18
N ALA A 118 7.08 -4.94 15.39
CA ALA A 118 7.45 -4.07 16.49
C ALA A 118 6.94 -4.57 17.87
N ASP A 119 5.99 -5.51 17.91
CA ASP A 119 5.46 -6.10 19.15
C ASP A 119 5.42 -7.64 19.09
N LYS A 120 6.58 -8.25 18.79
CA LYS A 120 6.81 -9.70 18.85
C LYS A 120 5.84 -10.55 18.02
N GLY A 121 5.28 -9.99 16.95
CA GLY A 121 4.36 -10.66 16.04
C GLY A 121 2.92 -10.76 16.53
N ILE A 122 2.51 -9.95 17.51
CA ILE A 122 1.10 -9.84 17.90
C ILE A 122 0.27 -9.34 16.71
N ASP A 123 -0.86 -10.00 16.46
CA ASP A 123 -1.78 -9.61 15.39
C ASP A 123 -2.46 -8.27 15.72
N GLU A 124 -2.32 -7.31 14.82
CA GLU A 124 -2.94 -5.99 14.88
C GLU A 124 -3.87 -5.80 13.68
N LEU A 125 -5.06 -5.25 13.94
CA LEU A 125 -6.02 -4.90 12.90
C LEU A 125 -5.70 -3.51 12.34
N VAL A 126 -5.57 -3.43 11.02
CA VAL A 126 -5.46 -2.17 10.28
C VAL A 126 -6.63 -2.06 9.30
N GLU A 127 -7.38 -0.97 9.38
CA GLU A 127 -8.62 -0.77 8.64
C GLU A 127 -8.46 0.29 7.56
N VAL A 128 -8.75 -0.07 6.31
CA VAL A 128 -8.74 0.88 5.19
C VAL A 128 -10.18 1.18 4.80
N ARG A 129 -10.58 2.45 4.89
CA ARG A 129 -11.96 2.89 4.68
C ARG A 129 -12.02 4.03 3.67
N PRO A 130 -12.89 3.98 2.65
CA PRO A 130 -13.08 5.11 1.74
C PRO A 130 -13.75 6.29 2.45
N THR A 131 -13.31 7.49 2.10
CA THR A 131 -13.90 8.75 2.60
C THR A 131 -14.82 9.40 1.58
N ASP A 132 -14.84 8.90 0.35
CA ASP A 132 -15.69 9.39 -0.73
C ASP A 132 -16.44 8.25 -1.41
N LEU A 133 -17.55 8.58 -2.07
CA LEU A 133 -18.41 7.62 -2.75
C LEU A 133 -17.71 6.90 -3.91
N ALA A 134 -16.71 7.53 -4.52
CA ALA A 134 -15.95 6.95 -5.62
C ALA A 134 -14.86 5.99 -5.12
N GLY A 135 -14.56 5.99 -3.82
CA GLY A 135 -13.44 5.28 -3.21
C GLY A 135 -12.09 5.69 -3.79
N VAL A 136 -11.96 6.94 -4.24
CA VAL A 136 -10.72 7.51 -4.79
C VAL A 136 -9.74 7.85 -3.66
N THR A 137 -10.28 8.24 -2.51
CA THR A 137 -9.56 8.52 -1.28
C THR A 137 -9.95 7.51 -0.21
N VAL A 138 -8.96 6.99 0.51
CA VAL A 138 -9.15 6.09 1.66
C VAL A 138 -8.31 6.56 2.85
N LEU A 139 -8.83 6.35 4.05
CA LEU A 139 -8.08 6.47 5.29
C LEU A 139 -7.61 5.09 5.76
N VAL A 140 -6.37 5.03 6.18
CA VAL A 140 -5.78 3.91 6.91
C VAL A 140 -5.91 4.22 8.39
N ASN A 141 -6.59 3.35 9.11
CA ASN A 141 -6.84 3.50 10.54
C ASN A 141 -6.17 2.37 11.31
N ILE A 142 -5.52 2.73 12.40
CA ILE A 142 -4.94 1.77 13.35
C ILE A 142 -5.53 2.11 14.70
N ARG A 143 -6.18 1.13 15.35
CA ARG A 143 -6.89 1.34 16.63
C ARG A 143 -7.87 2.52 16.60
N ASN A 144 -8.62 2.66 15.49
CA ASN A 144 -9.56 3.76 15.21
C ASN A 144 -8.94 5.16 15.01
N GLU A 145 -7.61 5.27 14.91
CA GLU A 145 -6.94 6.54 14.63
C GLU A 145 -6.55 6.62 13.15
N PRO A 146 -6.89 7.70 12.43
CA PRO A 146 -6.47 7.86 11.03
C PRO A 146 -4.98 8.20 10.98
N VAL A 147 -4.17 7.25 10.56
CA VAL A 147 -2.71 7.38 10.53
C VAL A 147 -2.15 7.69 9.14
N ALA A 148 -2.91 7.38 8.09
CA ALA A 148 -2.56 7.74 6.72
C ALA A 148 -3.79 7.99 5.85
N SER A 149 -3.60 8.78 4.80
CA SER A 149 -4.58 9.00 3.74
C SER A 149 -3.96 8.59 2.41
N ILE A 150 -4.68 7.81 1.60
CA ILE A 150 -4.23 7.37 0.27
C ILE A 150 -5.25 7.84 -0.76
N GLN A 151 -4.79 8.53 -1.79
CA GLN A 151 -5.61 9.13 -2.83
C GLN A 151 -5.09 8.75 -4.23
N LEU A 152 -5.98 8.34 -5.12
CA LEU A 152 -5.70 8.29 -6.56
C LEU A 152 -5.73 9.71 -7.13
N ILE A 153 -4.56 10.23 -7.55
CA ILE A 153 -4.40 11.62 -8.04
C ILE A 153 -4.26 11.72 -9.56
N GLY A 154 -4.09 10.59 -10.25
CA GLY A 154 -4.07 10.55 -11.71
C GLY A 154 -4.39 9.15 -12.22
N ALA A 155 -5.23 9.06 -13.25
CA ALA A 155 -5.55 7.81 -13.93
C ALA A 155 -5.66 8.05 -15.44
N ASN A 156 -4.93 7.28 -16.24
CA ASN A 156 -4.96 7.31 -17.70
C ASN A 156 -5.37 5.94 -18.26
N PRO A 157 -6.67 5.59 -18.25
CA PRO A 157 -7.12 4.26 -18.65
C PRO A 157 -7.03 3.98 -20.16
N THR A 158 -6.88 5.01 -21.01
CA THR A 158 -7.18 4.92 -22.46
C THR A 158 -6.00 4.83 -23.43
N SER A 159 -4.74 4.65 -22.99
CA SER A 159 -3.63 4.60 -23.96
C SER A 159 -2.69 3.42 -23.80
N PRO A 160 -2.96 2.29 -24.47
CA PRO A 160 -1.93 1.27 -24.72
C PRO A 160 -0.80 1.77 -25.64
N PHE A 161 -0.89 3.00 -26.18
CA PHE A 161 0.02 3.54 -27.20
C PHE A 161 0.86 4.75 -26.75
N ARG A 162 0.62 5.35 -25.57
CA ARG A 162 1.46 6.43 -25.03
C ARG A 162 2.52 5.85 -24.09
N LYS A 163 3.70 5.58 -24.65
CA LYS A 163 4.92 5.08 -23.95
C LYS A 163 5.45 5.97 -22.79
N LYS A 164 4.77 7.06 -22.39
CA LYS A 164 5.33 8.09 -21.48
C LYS A 164 4.41 8.55 -20.34
N SER A 165 3.21 7.99 -20.18
CA SER A 165 2.29 8.41 -19.11
C SER A 165 1.97 7.27 -18.17
N ASP A 166 2.03 7.52 -16.86
CA ASP A 166 1.60 6.54 -15.88
C ASP A 166 0.12 6.20 -16.05
N ARG A 167 -0.21 4.91 -15.91
CA ARG A 167 -1.59 4.45 -15.94
C ARG A 167 -2.34 4.91 -14.70
N SER A 168 -1.70 4.84 -13.53
CA SER A 168 -2.24 5.46 -12.31
C SER A 168 -1.13 6.03 -11.43
N VAL A 169 -1.46 7.10 -10.71
CA VAL A 169 -0.59 7.74 -9.73
C VAL A 169 -1.37 7.90 -8.43
N TRP A 170 -0.78 7.41 -7.34
CA TRP A 170 -1.36 7.45 -6.01
C TRP A 170 -0.50 8.32 -5.10
N LYS A 171 -1.13 9.17 -4.31
CA LYS A 171 -0.51 9.97 -3.24
C LYS A 171 -0.86 9.34 -1.90
N ALA A 172 0.10 9.19 -1.00
CA ALA A 172 -0.18 8.90 0.40
C ALA A 172 0.39 10.00 1.30
N GLN A 173 -0.40 10.45 2.26
CA GLN A 173 0.03 11.28 3.38
C GLN A 173 0.08 10.40 4.62
N ILE A 174 1.18 10.43 5.36
CA ILE A 174 1.50 9.46 6.39
C ILE A 174 1.91 10.21 7.67
N ALA A 175 1.26 9.90 8.78
CA ALA A 175 1.58 10.48 10.08
C ALA A 175 2.93 9.98 10.63
N ASN A 176 3.47 10.71 11.60
CA ASN A 176 4.62 10.26 12.37
C ASN A 176 4.35 8.93 13.10
N GLY A 177 5.37 8.10 13.28
CA GLY A 177 5.29 6.81 13.97
C GLY A 177 4.77 5.65 13.12
N VAL A 178 4.39 5.90 11.86
CA VAL A 178 3.80 4.91 10.96
C VAL A 178 4.87 4.25 10.09
N ASP A 179 4.75 2.93 9.90
CA ASP A 179 5.60 2.16 8.99
C ASP A 179 5.28 2.47 7.51
N LEU A 180 6.25 3.03 6.80
CA LEU A 180 6.15 3.31 5.37
C LEU A 180 5.96 2.04 4.53
N ALA A 181 6.57 0.92 4.90
CA ALA A 181 6.45 -0.34 4.17
C ALA A 181 5.02 -0.88 4.21
N LEU A 182 4.36 -0.78 5.38
CA LEU A 182 2.94 -1.12 5.55
C LEU A 182 2.06 -0.26 4.63
N ILE A 183 2.30 1.05 4.58
CA ILE A 183 1.53 1.95 3.70
C ILE A 183 1.76 1.57 2.23
N VAL A 184 2.99 1.27 1.81
CA VAL A 184 3.28 0.81 0.43
C VAL A 184 2.53 -0.49 0.10
N ALA A 185 2.48 -1.46 1.02
CA ALA A 185 1.71 -2.69 0.82
C ALA A 185 0.20 -2.39 0.61
N ILE A 186 -0.37 -1.49 1.40
CA ILE A 186 -1.77 -1.06 1.26
C ILE A 186 -1.99 -0.35 -0.09
N MET A 187 -1.09 0.56 -0.47
CA MET A 187 -1.18 1.28 -1.76
C MET A 187 -1.19 0.31 -2.95
N LEU A 188 -0.32 -0.71 -2.94
CA LEU A 188 -0.30 -1.74 -3.99
C LEU A 188 -1.62 -2.51 -4.06
N CYS A 189 -2.14 -2.98 -2.90
CA CYS A 189 -3.44 -3.66 -2.85
C CYS A 189 -4.57 -2.76 -3.39
N ARG A 190 -4.54 -1.47 -3.06
CA ARG A 190 -5.52 -0.47 -3.54
C ARG A 190 -5.44 -0.27 -5.05
N ALA A 191 -4.24 -0.19 -5.62
CA ALA A 191 -4.05 -0.05 -7.06
C ALA A 191 -4.61 -1.27 -7.82
N GLU A 192 -4.39 -2.48 -7.30
CA GLU A 192 -4.93 -3.71 -7.88
C GLU A 192 -6.45 -3.80 -7.79
N LEU A 193 -7.01 -3.44 -6.64
CA LEU A 193 -8.45 -3.41 -6.43
C LEU A 193 -9.14 -2.37 -7.34
N HIS A 194 -8.48 -1.24 -7.61
CA HIS A 194 -9.00 -0.23 -8.52
C HIS A 194 -9.13 -0.77 -9.96
N LEU A 195 -8.17 -1.56 -10.44
CA LEU A 195 -8.23 -2.15 -11.78
C LEU A 195 -9.18 -3.34 -11.91
N SER A 196 -9.52 -4.01 -10.80
CA SER A 196 -10.39 -5.19 -10.83
C SER A 196 -11.89 -4.84 -10.84
N ILE A 197 -12.24 -3.59 -10.54
CA ILE A 197 -13.62 -3.10 -10.42
C ILE A 197 -13.96 -2.04 -11.50
N GLY A 198 -12.98 -1.61 -12.30
CA GLY A 198 -13.17 -0.65 -13.41
C GLY A 198 -13.10 -1.34 -14.76
#